data_AF-A0A370G9J0-F1
#
_entry.id   AF-A0A370G9J0-F1
#
_cell.length_a   1.000
_cell.length_b   1.000
_cell.length_c   1.000
_cell.angle_alpha   90.00
_cell.angle_beta   90.00
_cell.angle_gamma   90.00
#
_symmetry.space_group_name_H-M   'P 1'
#
loop_
_entity.id
_entity.type
_entity.pdbx_description
1 polymer ?
#
loop_
_entity_poly.entity_id
_entity_poly.type
_entity_poly.pdbx_seq_one_letter_code
_entity_poly.pdbx_strand_id
1 'polypeptide(L)'
;MKKIIMGLVVILVILFAFEYQKPVMTSLEAEKKTIECIKHPPEEWQITPVDVSLDDLKSFYMIIKAKEGFFNQLTNQREMSVTADLKGKNPMTPMVQLDAYTGKCLRIIGPME
;
A
#
# COMPACT_ATOMS: atom_id res chain seq x y z
N MET A 1 -8.68 -42.35 1.91
CA MET A 1 -8.96 -41.10 1.15
C MET A 1 -9.62 -40.01 2.00
N LYS A 2 -10.76 -40.26 2.67
CA LYS A 2 -11.49 -39.22 3.46
C LYS A 2 -10.64 -38.48 4.51
N LYS A 3 -9.76 -39.18 5.23
CA LYS A 3 -8.84 -38.57 6.23
C LYS A 3 -7.78 -37.65 5.60
N ILE A 4 -7.29 -38.01 4.41
CA ILE A 4 -6.30 -37.20 3.67
C ILE A 4 -6.95 -35.93 3.15
N ILE A 5 -8.15 -36.06 2.57
CA ILE A 5 -8.95 -34.91 2.10
C ILE A 5 -9.25 -33.97 3.26
N MET A 6 -9.67 -34.50 4.41
CA MET A 6 -9.94 -33.70 5.60
C MET A 6 -8.69 -32.97 6.10
N GLY A 7 -7.53 -33.63 6.10
CA GLY A 7 -6.26 -32.98 6.44
C GLY A 7 -5.91 -31.82 5.50
N LEU A 8 -6.07 -32.01 4.19
CA LEU A 8 -5.83 -30.95 3.20
C LEU A 8 -6.79 -29.76 3.38
N VAL A 9 -8.06 -30.02 3.66
CA VAL A 9 -9.05 -28.95 3.92
C VAL A 9 -8.65 -28.14 5.15
N VAL A 10 -8.23 -28.79 6.24
CA VAL A 10 -7.78 -28.09 7.46
C VAL A 10 -6.56 -27.21 7.16
N ILE A 11 -5.57 -27.71 6.40
CA ILE A 11 -4.39 -26.93 6.01
C ILE A 11 -4.81 -25.71 5.19
N LEU A 12 -5.72 -25.86 4.22
CA LEU A 12 -6.22 -24.75 3.43
C LEU A 12 -6.90 -23.70 4.31
N VAL A 13 -7.77 -24.10 5.24
CA VAL A 13 -8.46 -23.17 6.17
C VAL A 13 -7.45 -22.38 7.01
N ILE A 14 -6.39 -23.04 7.50
CA ILE A 14 -5.33 -22.37 8.28
C ILE A 14 -4.60 -21.34 7.42
N LEU A 15 -4.24 -21.68 6.18
CA LEU A 15 -3.57 -20.75 5.27
C LEU A 15 -4.44 -19.54 4.94
N PHE A 16 -5.73 -19.75 4.69
CA PHE A 16 -6.69 -18.66 4.46
C PHE A 16 -6.84 -17.77 5.70
N ALA A 17 -6.97 -18.37 6.88
CA ALA A 17 -7.07 -17.63 8.13
C ALA A 17 -5.81 -16.81 8.42
N PHE A 18 -4.63 -17.38 8.15
CA PHE A 18 -3.35 -16.70 8.29
C PHE A 18 -3.25 -15.48 7.36
N GLU A 19 -3.63 -15.62 6.08
CA GLU A 19 -3.62 -14.51 5.13
C GLU A 19 -4.62 -13.41 5.51
N TYR A 20 -5.81 -13.80 5.97
CA TYR A 20 -6.89 -12.89 6.35
C TYR A 20 -6.56 -12.03 7.58
N GLN A 21 -5.78 -12.58 8.52
CA GLN A 21 -5.45 -11.93 9.79
C GLN A 21 -4.15 -11.11 9.76
N LYS A 22 -3.49 -10.98 8.60
CA LYS A 22 -2.27 -10.18 8.50
C LYS A 22 -2.54 -8.73 8.94
N PRO A 23 -1.69 -8.13 9.79
CA PRO A 23 -1.84 -6.73 10.15
C PRO A 23 -1.48 -5.84 8.96
N VAL A 24 -2.24 -4.77 8.76
CA VAL A 24 -1.88 -3.71 7.81
C VAL A 24 -0.78 -2.83 8.43
N MET A 25 -0.05 -2.13 7.56
CA MET A 25 0.96 -1.16 7.95
C MET A 25 0.38 -0.07 8.86
N THR A 26 1.23 0.42 9.76
CA THR A 26 0.95 1.58 10.60
C THR A 26 1.03 2.89 9.79
N SER A 27 0.50 3.98 10.35
CA SER A 27 0.58 5.30 9.70
C SER A 27 2.03 5.75 9.48
N LEU A 28 2.92 5.49 10.44
CA LEU A 28 4.35 5.87 10.33
C LEU A 28 5.07 5.05 9.23
N GLU A 29 4.74 3.77 9.08
CA GLU A 29 5.25 2.95 7.97
C GLU A 29 4.71 3.45 6.63
N ALA A 30 3.42 3.82 6.58
CA ALA A 30 2.79 4.37 5.40
C ALA A 30 3.41 5.70 4.97
N GLU A 31 3.71 6.60 5.91
CA GLU A 31 4.42 7.86 5.65
C GLU A 31 5.80 7.59 5.03
N LYS A 32 6.60 6.71 5.65
CA LYS A 32 7.92 6.32 5.14
C LYS A 32 7.84 5.74 3.74
N LYS A 33 6.90 4.81 3.50
CA LYS A 33 6.70 4.16 2.20
C LYS A 33 6.16 5.12 1.13
N THR A 34 5.36 6.10 1.53
CA THR A 34 4.88 7.16 0.63
C THR A 34 6.05 8.03 0.16
N ILE A 35 6.88 8.50 1.09
CA ILE A 35 8.08 9.28 0.75
C ILE A 35 9.05 8.46 -0.11
N GLU A 36 9.27 7.18 0.24
CA GLU A 36 10.09 6.27 -0.55
C GLU A 36 9.57 6.12 -1.98
N CYS A 37 8.26 5.96 -2.17
CA CYS A 37 7.67 5.85 -3.50
C CYS A 37 7.80 7.14 -4.32
N ILE A 38 7.67 8.31 -3.70
CA ILE A 38 7.82 9.61 -4.39
C ILE A 38 9.28 9.86 -4.77
N LYS A 39 10.23 9.47 -3.91
CA LYS A 39 11.67 9.56 -4.20
C LYS A 39 12.15 8.58 -5.26
N HIS A 40 11.57 7.40 -5.31
CA HIS A 40 11.99 6.32 -6.19
C HIS A 40 10.78 5.66 -6.85
N PRO A 41 10.05 6.40 -7.72
CA PRO A 41 8.95 5.81 -8.46
C PRO A 41 9.50 4.69 -9.37
N PRO A 42 8.73 3.61 -9.59
CA PRO A 42 9.07 2.60 -10.59
C PRO A 42 9.39 3.24 -11.96
N GLU A 43 10.54 2.87 -12.55
CA GLU A 43 11.03 3.46 -13.81
C GLU A 43 10.02 3.35 -14.95
N GLU A 44 9.25 2.26 -14.96
CA GLU A 44 8.19 1.96 -15.92
C GLU A 44 7.05 3.00 -15.93
N TRP A 45 6.91 3.84 -14.89
CA TRP A 45 5.86 4.85 -14.79
C TRP A 45 6.23 6.20 -15.40
N GLN A 46 7.50 6.41 -15.78
CA GLN A 46 7.97 7.67 -16.38
C GLN A 46 7.65 8.92 -15.54
N ILE A 47 7.63 8.76 -14.21
CA ILE A 47 7.42 9.85 -13.25
C ILE A 47 8.78 10.36 -12.80
N THR A 48 8.97 11.68 -12.81
CA THR A 48 10.19 12.30 -12.29
C THR A 48 10.30 12.07 -10.78
N PRO A 49 11.42 11.52 -10.29
CA PRO A 49 11.71 11.47 -8.86
C PRO A 49 11.70 12.86 -8.23
N VAL A 50 11.09 12.98 -7.05
CA VAL A 50 11.10 14.24 -6.28
C VAL A 50 11.90 14.02 -4.99
N ASP A 51 12.88 14.88 -4.73
CA ASP A 51 13.64 14.81 -3.48
C ASP A 51 12.86 15.47 -2.32
N VAL A 52 12.15 14.63 -1.55
CA VAL A 52 11.30 15.07 -0.43
C VAL A 52 11.52 14.22 0.82
N SER A 53 11.59 14.82 1.99
CA SER A 53 11.79 14.13 3.26
C SER A 53 10.49 14.03 4.06
N LEU A 54 10.50 13.28 5.17
CA LEU A 54 9.38 13.28 6.12
C LEU A 54 9.15 14.66 6.73
N ASP A 55 10.21 15.47 6.88
CA ASP A 55 10.10 16.82 7.44
C ASP A 55 9.37 17.78 6.50
N ASP A 56 9.28 17.44 5.21
CA ASP A 56 8.55 18.18 4.17
C ASP A 56 7.05 17.82 4.16
N LEU A 57 6.62 16.84 4.95
CA LEU A 57 5.22 16.47 5.07
C LEU A 57 4.48 17.46 5.99
N LYS A 58 3.56 18.23 5.43
CA LYS A 58 2.70 19.18 6.15
C LYS A 58 1.44 18.51 6.68
N SER A 59 0.80 17.68 5.86
CA SER A 59 -0.34 16.88 6.29
C SER A 59 -0.38 15.55 5.54
N PHE A 60 -0.94 14.54 6.21
CA PHE A 60 -1.02 13.18 5.73
C PHE A 60 -2.43 12.66 5.95
N TYR A 61 -3.14 12.40 4.86
CA TYR A 61 -4.48 11.83 4.92
C TYR A 61 -4.47 10.42 4.34
N MET A 62 -4.95 9.46 5.12
CA MET A 62 -4.86 8.04 4.82
C MET A 62 -6.26 7.43 4.79
N ILE A 63 -6.54 6.67 3.72
CA ILE A 63 -7.74 5.86 3.60
C ILE A 63 -7.34 4.43 3.28
N ILE A 64 -7.90 3.47 4.02
CA ILE A 64 -7.76 2.04 3.73
C ILE A 64 -9.01 1.57 3.01
N LYS A 65 -8.85 0.94 1.85
CA LYS A 65 -9.94 0.41 1.03
C LYS A 65 -9.73 -1.07 0.73
N ALA A 66 -10.80 -1.77 0.37
CA ALA A 66 -10.68 -3.12 -0.17
C ALA A 66 -9.95 -3.07 -1.51
N LYS A 67 -9.01 -4.00 -1.71
CA LYS A 67 -8.29 -4.16 -2.96
C LYS A 67 -9.20 -4.79 -4.00
N GLU A 68 -9.18 -4.30 -5.23
CA GLU A 68 -10.01 -4.84 -6.31
C GLU A 68 -9.59 -6.25 -6.72
N GLY A 69 -10.55 -7.07 -7.16
CA GLY A 69 -10.32 -8.43 -7.66
C GLY A 69 -10.87 -9.55 -6.75
N PHE A 70 -11.31 -10.64 -7.36
CA PHE A 70 -12.01 -11.74 -6.68
C PHE A 70 -11.18 -12.37 -5.53
N PHE A 71 -9.93 -12.73 -5.81
CA PHE A 71 -9.05 -13.30 -4.79
C PHE A 71 -8.76 -12.31 -3.65
N ASN A 72 -8.54 -11.04 -3.99
CA ASN A 72 -8.28 -9.99 -3.01
C ASN A 72 -9.45 -9.81 -2.04
N GLN A 73 -10.69 -9.83 -2.56
CA GLN A 73 -11.88 -9.78 -1.72
C GLN A 73 -12.02 -11.03 -0.84
N LEU A 74 -11.75 -12.23 -1.38
CA LEU A 74 -11.82 -13.48 -0.63
C LEU A 74 -10.82 -13.53 0.54
N THR A 75 -9.61 -13.00 0.33
CA THR A 75 -8.55 -12.94 1.35
C THR A 75 -8.52 -11.61 2.11
N ASN A 76 -9.54 -10.75 1.96
CA ASN A 76 -9.65 -9.44 2.62
C ASN A 76 -8.43 -8.51 2.41
N GLN A 77 -7.79 -8.58 1.24
CA GLN A 77 -6.64 -7.75 0.91
C GLN A 77 -7.05 -6.27 0.82
N ARG A 78 -6.20 -5.40 1.33
CA ARG A 78 -6.43 -3.96 1.45
C ARG A 78 -5.36 -3.17 0.71
N GLU A 79 -5.78 -2.02 0.23
CA GLU A 79 -4.90 -0.99 -0.30
C GLU A 79 -5.03 0.26 0.55
N MET A 80 -3.95 1.03 0.59
CA MET A 80 -3.87 2.26 1.33
C MET A 80 -3.67 3.39 0.33
N SER A 81 -4.62 4.32 0.31
CA SER A 81 -4.55 5.55 -0.47
C SER A 81 -4.13 6.67 0.46
N VAL A 82 -3.01 7.29 0.14
CA VAL A 82 -2.41 8.37 0.92
C VAL A 82 -2.46 9.63 0.09
N THR A 83 -2.95 10.72 0.66
CA THR A 83 -2.78 12.07 0.12
C THR A 83 -1.74 12.79 1.00
N ALA A 84 -0.59 13.10 0.42
CA ALA A 84 0.51 13.76 1.12
C ALA A 84 0.58 15.23 0.70
N ASP A 85 0.38 16.17 1.62
CA ASP A 85 0.61 17.60 1.39
C ASP A 85 2.07 17.91 1.70
N LEU A 86 2.87 18.16 0.65
CA LEU A 86 4.30 18.41 0.75
C LEU A 86 4.57 19.91 0.67
N LYS A 87 5.24 20.45 1.69
CA LYS A 87 5.80 21.81 1.67
C LYS A 87 7.21 21.77 1.08
N GLY A 88 7.69 22.89 0.53
CA GLY A 88 9.03 22.98 -0.02
C GLY A 88 9.11 23.99 -1.15
N LYS A 89 10.17 23.87 -1.97
CA LYS A 89 10.36 24.73 -3.14
C LYS A 89 9.22 24.61 -4.14
N ASN A 90 8.65 23.41 -4.26
CA ASN A 90 7.54 23.09 -5.15
C ASN A 90 6.45 22.34 -4.38
N PRO A 91 5.49 23.08 -3.79
CA PRO A 91 4.42 22.47 -3.01
C PRO A 91 3.53 21.62 -3.90
N MET A 92 3.25 20.39 -3.46
CA MET A 92 2.46 19.43 -4.22
C MET A 92 1.62 18.57 -3.28
N THR A 93 0.56 18.00 -3.83
CA THR A 93 -0.37 17.15 -3.06
C THR A 93 -0.61 15.81 -3.77
N PRO A 94 0.43 14.98 -3.98
CA PRO A 94 0.27 13.70 -4.65
C PRO A 94 -0.58 12.74 -3.82
N MET A 95 -1.33 11.92 -4.54
CA MET A 95 -1.99 10.74 -4.00
C MET A 95 -1.16 9.50 -4.34
N VAL A 96 -0.69 8.79 -3.32
CA VAL A 96 0.08 7.55 -3.46
C VAL A 96 -0.79 6.38 -3.04
N GLN A 97 -0.87 5.36 -3.88
CA GLN A 97 -1.52 4.09 -3.57
C GLN A 97 -0.46 3.06 -3.22
N LEU A 98 -0.59 2.47 -2.04
CA LEU A 98 0.29 1.45 -1.49
C LEU A 98 -0.48 0.17 -1.23
N ASP A 99 0.17 -0.97 -1.40
CA ASP A 99 -0.31 -2.23 -0.85
C ASP A 99 -0.28 -2.14 0.69
N ALA A 100 -1.42 -2.36 1.35
CA ALA A 100 -1.55 -2.03 2.77
C ALA A 100 -0.75 -2.96 3.70
N TYR A 101 -0.22 -4.08 3.20
CA TYR A 101 0.56 -5.04 4.01
C TYR A 101 2.04 -4.96 3.73
N THR A 102 2.42 -4.75 2.46
CA THR A 102 3.83 -4.76 2.05
C THR A 102 4.42 -3.36 1.88
N GLY A 103 3.57 -2.34 1.73
CA GLY A 103 3.99 -0.99 1.39
C GLY A 103 4.51 -0.84 -0.03
N LYS A 104 4.31 -1.87 -0.87
CA LYS A 104 4.65 -1.78 -2.29
C LYS A 104 3.89 -0.63 -2.92
N CYS A 105 4.59 0.23 -3.66
CA CYS A 105 3.94 1.27 -4.41
C CYS A 105 3.16 0.70 -5.59
N LEU A 106 1.89 1.09 -5.69
CA LEU A 106 0.97 0.63 -6.73
C LEU A 106 0.68 1.73 -7.73
N ARG A 107 0.63 2.98 -7.28
CA ARG A 107 0.35 4.13 -8.14
C ARG A 107 0.74 5.45 -7.48
N ILE A 108 1.07 6.45 -8.29
CA ILE A 108 1.07 7.86 -7.87
C ILE A 108 0.16 8.65 -8.81
N ILE A 109 -0.68 9.53 -8.27
CA ILE A 109 -1.66 10.34 -8.99
C ILE A 109 -1.56 11.79 -8.50
N GLY A 110 -1.58 12.75 -9.41
CA GLY A 110 -1.57 14.18 -9.09
C GLY A 110 -0.36 14.88 -9.69
N PRO A 111 -0.13 16.17 -9.34
CA PRO A 111 1.01 16.90 -9.83
C PRO A 111 2.29 16.26 -9.31
N MET A 112 3.03 15.66 -10.22
CA MET A 112 4.42 15.26 -10.07
C MET A 112 5.16 16.16 -11.07
N GLU A 113 6.16 16.90 -10.61
CA GLU A 113 6.87 17.87 -11.46
C GLU A 113 7.67 17.25 -12.60
#